data_AF-A0A6N9P065-F1
#
_entry.id   AF-A0A6N9P065-F1
#
_cell.length_a   1.000
_cell.length_b   1.000
_cell.length_c   1.000
_cell.angle_alpha   90.00
_cell.angle_beta   90.00
_cell.angle_gamma   90.00
#
_symmetry.space_group_name_H-M   'P 1'
#
loop_
_entity.id
_entity.type
_entity.pdbx_description
1 polymer ?
#
loop_
_entity_poly.entity_id
_entity_poly.type
_entity_poly.pdbx_seq_one_letter_code
_entity_poly.pdbx_strand_id
1 'polypeptide(L)'
;MTKKEKMQNLKVFAAKIRLETLKIIASRGFGHVGGSMSMADAMAVLYGDIMNIDPKNPRWEERDWFVLSKGHGGPVMYATLGLRGYYPVENAYTLNQPGTDFPSHTDRNKTVGVDLTTGSLGQGMSEAVGA
;
A
#
# COMPACT_ATOMS: atom_id res chain seq x y z
N MET A 1 -1.39 -20.12 -16.29
CA MET A 1 -2.56 -19.23 -16.13
C MET A 1 -2.77 -18.49 -17.44
N THR A 2 -3.99 -18.49 -17.97
CA THR A 2 -4.34 -17.76 -19.20
C THR A 2 -4.35 -16.25 -18.93
N LYS A 3 -4.23 -15.43 -19.99
CA LYS A 3 -4.34 -13.96 -19.88
C LYS A 3 -5.67 -13.53 -19.23
N LYS A 4 -6.76 -14.26 -19.51
CA LYS A 4 -8.10 -13.99 -18.96
C LYS A 4 -8.17 -14.29 -17.47
N GLU A 5 -7.64 -15.44 -17.03
CA GLU A 5 -7.57 -15.79 -15.60
C GLU A 5 -6.71 -14.80 -14.82
N LYS A 6 -5.56 -14.41 -15.38
CA LYS A 6 -4.66 -13.42 -14.79
C LYS A 6 -5.37 -12.07 -14.58
N MET A 7 -6.01 -11.58 -15.63
CA MET A 7 -6.81 -10.35 -15.57
C MET A 7 -7.92 -10.45 -14.51
N GLN A 8 -8.61 -11.59 -14.43
CA GLN A 8 -9.65 -11.79 -13.43
C GLN A 8 -9.09 -11.79 -12.00
N ASN A 9 -7.95 -12.44 -11.77
CA ASN A 9 -7.28 -12.46 -10.47
C ASN A 9 -6.86 -11.06 -10.03
N LEU A 10 -6.32 -10.24 -10.95
CA LEU A 10 -5.96 -8.86 -10.66
C LEU A 10 -7.18 -7.99 -10.32
N LYS A 11 -8.31 -8.17 -11.03
CA LYS A 11 -9.57 -7.48 -10.69
C LYS A 11 -10.08 -7.86 -9.30
N VAL A 12 -10.03 -9.15 -8.96
CA VAL A 12 -10.39 -9.63 -7.61
C VAL A 12 -9.45 -9.05 -6.57
N PHE A 13 -8.15 -9.00 -6.84
CA PHE A 13 -7.18 -8.41 -5.93
C PHE A 13 -7.42 -6.91 -5.71
N ALA A 14 -7.69 -6.15 -6.78
CA ALA A 14 -8.07 -4.74 -6.67
C ALA A 14 -9.35 -4.52 -5.85
N ALA A 15 -10.35 -5.40 -6.00
CA ALA A 15 -11.56 -5.35 -5.18
C ALA A 15 -11.29 -5.63 -3.70
N LYS A 16 -10.39 -6.58 -3.39
CA LYS A 16 -9.93 -6.84 -2.02
C LYS A 16 -9.18 -5.64 -1.43
N ILE A 17 -8.28 -5.03 -2.19
CA ILE A 17 -7.57 -3.80 -1.78
C ILE A 17 -8.58 -2.70 -1.42
N ARG A 18 -9.59 -2.48 -2.28
CA ARG A 18 -10.67 -1.52 -2.01
C ARG A 18 -11.42 -1.81 -0.72
N LEU A 19 -11.83 -3.07 -0.52
CA LEU A 19 -12.56 -3.48 0.68
C LEU A 19 -11.73 -3.25 1.95
N GLU A 20 -10.48 -3.70 1.95
CA GLU A 20 -9.60 -3.55 3.12
C GLU A 20 -9.22 -2.09 3.37
N THR A 21 -9.01 -1.29 2.32
CA THR A 21 -8.82 0.16 2.43
C THR A 21 -9.99 0.82 3.15
N LEU A 22 -11.24 0.45 2.80
CA LEU A 22 -12.43 0.99 3.47
C LEU A 22 -12.50 0.57 4.93
N LYS A 23 -12.19 -0.68 5.27
CA LYS A 23 -12.15 -1.15 6.67
C LYS A 23 -11.09 -0.42 7.49
N ILE A 24 -9.89 -0.26 6.93
CA ILE A 24 -8.78 0.49 7.54
C ILE A 24 -9.22 1.93 7.82
N ILE A 25 -9.81 2.64 6.85
CA ILE A 25 -10.29 4.01 7.07
C ILE A 25 -11.45 4.05 8.09
N ALA A 26 -12.39 3.11 7.99
CA ALA A 26 -13.54 3.02 8.89
C ALA A 26 -13.14 2.77 10.34
N SER A 27 -12.08 2.00 10.59
CA SER A 27 -11.53 1.76 11.93
C SER A 27 -11.10 3.05 12.65
N ARG A 28 -10.70 4.08 11.88
CA ARG A 28 -10.36 5.40 12.40
C ARG A 28 -11.55 6.39 12.39
N GLY A 29 -12.51 6.16 11.51
CA GLY A 29 -13.72 6.97 11.31
C GLY A 29 -13.58 8.10 10.26
N PHE A 30 -12.37 8.41 9.79
CA PHE A 30 -12.13 9.40 8.74
C PHE A 30 -10.83 9.11 7.99
N GLY A 31 -10.70 9.68 6.79
CA GLY A 31 -9.50 9.56 5.96
C GLY A 31 -9.77 9.88 4.49
N HIS A 32 -8.74 9.79 3.65
CA HIS A 32 -8.82 10.13 2.24
C HIS A 32 -9.35 8.95 1.40
N VAL A 33 -10.66 8.69 1.47
CA VAL A 33 -11.30 7.56 0.75
C VAL A 33 -11.06 7.66 -0.76
N GLY A 34 -11.41 8.78 -1.39
CA GLY A 34 -11.26 8.94 -2.85
C GLY A 34 -9.81 8.82 -3.31
N GLY A 35 -8.88 9.48 -2.59
CA GLY A 35 -7.44 9.39 -2.87
C GLY A 35 -6.87 7.98 -2.73
N SER A 36 -7.37 7.18 -1.80
CA SER A 36 -6.93 5.80 -1.60
C SER A 36 -7.52 4.87 -2.68
N MET A 37 -8.84 4.95 -2.89
CA MET A 37 -9.58 4.04 -3.77
C MET A 37 -9.20 4.17 -5.25
N SER A 38 -8.77 5.36 -5.68
CA SER A 38 -8.34 5.60 -7.06
C SER A 38 -7.09 4.80 -7.45
N MET A 39 -6.31 4.32 -6.48
CA MET A 39 -5.05 3.61 -6.74
C MET A 39 -5.20 2.09 -6.78
N ALA A 40 -6.33 1.52 -6.35
CA ALA A 40 -6.44 0.09 -6.08
C ALA A 40 -6.13 -0.81 -7.30
N ASP A 41 -6.54 -0.41 -8.51
CA ASP A 41 -6.24 -1.18 -9.72
C ASP A 41 -4.74 -1.14 -10.06
N ALA A 42 -4.11 0.02 -9.92
CA ALA A 42 -2.66 0.17 -10.12
C ALA A 42 -1.88 -0.65 -9.07
N MET A 43 -2.28 -0.57 -7.80
CA MET A 43 -1.67 -1.38 -6.73
C MET A 43 -1.79 -2.87 -7.00
N ALA A 44 -2.96 -3.33 -7.46
CA ALA A 44 -3.18 -4.74 -7.78
C ALA A 44 -2.25 -5.23 -8.90
N VAL A 45 -2.07 -4.44 -9.96
CA VAL A 45 -1.16 -4.77 -11.06
C VAL A 45 0.30 -4.75 -10.59
N LEU A 46 0.71 -3.68 -9.90
CA LEU A 46 2.10 -3.53 -9.45
C LEU A 46 2.49 -4.64 -8.47
N TYR A 47 1.74 -4.83 -7.38
CA TYR A 47 2.08 -5.79 -6.33
C TYR A 47 1.64 -7.23 -6.62
N GLY A 48 0.70 -7.42 -7.54
CA GLY A 48 0.17 -8.74 -7.89
C GLY A 48 0.81 -9.36 -9.12
N ASP A 49 1.60 -8.61 -9.88
CA ASP A 49 2.13 -9.09 -11.16
C ASP A 49 3.48 -8.49 -11.60
N ILE A 50 3.64 -7.17 -11.52
CA ILE A 50 4.75 -6.49 -12.20
C ILE A 50 6.00 -6.40 -11.32
N MET A 51 5.85 -6.01 -10.06
CA MET A 51 7.00 -5.73 -9.19
C MET A 51 7.68 -7.02 -8.73
N ASN A 52 9.00 -7.01 -8.78
CA ASN A 52 9.85 -8.03 -8.19
C ASN A 52 10.01 -7.77 -6.68
N ILE A 53 9.24 -8.49 -5.87
CA ILE A 53 9.17 -8.28 -4.41
C ILE A 53 9.10 -9.61 -3.65
N ASP A 54 9.59 -9.61 -2.41
CA ASP A 54 9.40 -10.69 -1.46
C ASP A 54 8.81 -10.15 -0.14
N PRO A 55 7.51 -10.40 0.15
CA PRO A 55 6.89 -10.01 1.41
C PRO A 55 7.56 -10.62 2.66
N LYS A 56 8.27 -11.75 2.52
CA LYS A 56 9.03 -12.37 3.62
C LYS A 56 10.41 -11.74 3.82
N ASN A 57 10.89 -11.00 2.82
CA ASN A 57 12.10 -10.21 2.89
C ASN A 57 11.85 -8.75 2.43
N PRO A 58 11.11 -7.94 3.21
CA PRO A 58 10.69 -6.59 2.81
C PRO A 58 11.82 -5.60 2.55
N ARG A 59 13.06 -5.93 2.95
CA ARG A 59 14.26 -5.11 2.77
C ARG A 59 15.25 -5.74 1.78
N TRP A 60 14.81 -6.72 0.98
CA TRP A 60 15.62 -7.30 -0.08
C TRP A 60 16.15 -6.19 -1.01
N GLU A 61 17.46 -6.18 -1.20
CA GLU A 61 18.20 -5.12 -1.88
C GLU A 61 17.77 -4.93 -3.34
N GLU A 62 17.58 -6.03 -4.08
CA GLU A 62 17.25 -6.01 -5.52
C GLU A 62 15.74 -5.93 -5.81
N ARG A 63 14.90 -5.74 -4.79
CA ARG A 63 13.45 -5.63 -4.99
C ARG A 63 13.11 -4.29 -5.67
N ASP A 64 12.02 -4.27 -6.42
CA ASP A 64 11.46 -3.00 -6.91
C ASP A 64 10.89 -2.18 -5.75
N TRP A 65 11.10 -0.86 -5.79
CA TRP A 65 10.51 0.06 -4.81
C TRP A 65 9.24 0.70 -5.37
N PHE A 66 8.30 0.98 -4.48
CA PHE A 66 7.11 1.75 -4.79
C PHE A 66 6.97 2.95 -3.85
N VAL A 67 6.87 4.14 -4.44
CA VAL A 67 6.74 5.39 -3.69
C VAL A 67 5.35 5.99 -3.91
N LEU A 68 4.53 5.99 -2.87
CA LEU A 68 3.22 6.65 -2.90
C LEU A 68 3.39 8.16 -2.67
N SER A 69 3.81 8.91 -3.70
CA SER A 69 4.04 10.36 -3.60
C SER A 69 2.80 11.14 -3.13
N LYS A 70 1.59 10.66 -3.46
CA LYS A 70 0.32 11.09 -2.87
C LYS A 70 0.07 10.44 -1.50
N GLY A 71 0.95 10.71 -0.53
CA GLY A 71 1.01 10.01 0.76
C GLY A 71 -0.28 9.99 1.58
N HIS A 72 -1.20 10.95 1.36
CA HIS A 72 -2.52 10.97 1.97
C HIS A 72 -3.36 9.73 1.63
N GLY A 73 -3.02 9.01 0.56
CA GLY A 73 -3.59 7.71 0.20
C GLY A 73 -3.01 6.51 0.95
N GLY A 74 -2.23 6.71 2.03
CA GLY A 74 -1.56 5.66 2.80
C GLY A 74 -2.39 4.41 3.09
N PRO A 75 -3.69 4.49 3.45
CA PRO A 75 -4.53 3.31 3.65
C PRO A 75 -4.55 2.30 2.50
N VAL A 76 -4.46 2.73 1.23
CA VAL A 76 -4.41 1.78 0.09
C VAL A 76 -3.09 1.03 0.05
N MET A 77 -1.99 1.68 0.43
CA MET A 77 -0.68 1.05 0.56
C MET A 77 -0.73 0.00 1.67
N TYR A 78 -1.34 0.34 2.81
CA TYR A 78 -1.43 -0.58 3.94
C TYR A 78 -2.29 -1.81 3.63
N ALA A 79 -3.45 -1.61 3.01
CA ALA A 79 -4.29 -2.69 2.52
C ALA A 79 -3.51 -3.61 1.56
N THR A 80 -2.77 -3.01 0.62
CA THR A 80 -2.03 -3.78 -0.40
C THR A 80 -0.93 -4.61 0.24
N LEU A 81 -0.09 -4.02 1.09
CA LEU A 81 1.00 -4.71 1.77
C LEU A 81 0.48 -5.81 2.72
N GLY A 82 -0.57 -5.52 3.50
CA GLY A 82 -1.21 -6.52 4.35
C GLY A 82 -1.74 -7.71 3.55
N LEU A 83 -2.46 -7.46 2.46
CA LEU A 83 -2.96 -8.53 1.57
C LEU A 83 -1.85 -9.29 0.84
N ARG A 84 -0.68 -8.67 0.63
CA ARG A 84 0.51 -9.36 0.09
C ARG A 84 1.28 -10.17 1.14
N GLY A 85 0.92 -10.04 2.41
CA GLY A 85 1.52 -10.83 3.49
C GLY A 85 2.75 -10.21 4.12
N TYR A 86 2.94 -8.89 4.00
CA TYR A 86 3.99 -8.18 4.75
C TYR A 86 3.68 -8.15 6.27
N TYR A 87 2.39 -8.22 6.61
CA TYR A 87 1.84 -8.30 7.97
C TYR A 87 0.38 -8.78 7.92
N PRO A 88 -0.21 -9.23 9.04
CA PRO A 88 -1.66 -9.43 9.15
C PRO A 88 -2.41 -8.13 8.82
N VAL A 89 -3.32 -8.17 7.85
CA VAL A 89 -3.98 -6.95 7.33
C VAL A 89 -4.77 -6.19 8.41
N GLU A 90 -5.27 -6.91 9.41
CA GLU A 90 -6.00 -6.38 10.55
C GLU A 90 -5.15 -5.46 11.43
N ASN A 91 -3.82 -5.61 11.41
CA ASN A 91 -2.92 -4.70 12.11
C ASN A 91 -3.10 -3.25 11.61
N ALA A 92 -3.41 -3.07 10.31
CA ALA A 92 -3.64 -1.74 9.74
C ALA A 92 -4.94 -1.08 10.23
N TYR A 93 -5.80 -1.80 10.95
CA TYR A 93 -7.02 -1.23 11.55
C TYR A 93 -6.72 -0.36 12.79
N THR A 94 -5.45 -0.20 13.16
CA THR A 94 -5.02 0.79 14.14
C THR A 94 -4.64 2.13 13.48
N LEU A 95 -5.16 2.41 12.28
CA LEU A 95 -4.82 3.58 11.48
C LEU A 95 -4.80 4.86 12.32
N ASN A 96 -3.67 5.56 12.30
CA ASN A 96 -3.44 6.85 12.94
C ASN A 96 -3.75 6.83 14.46
N GLN A 97 -3.63 5.67 15.10
CA GLN A 97 -3.66 5.54 16.56
C GLN A 97 -2.23 5.71 17.12
N PRO A 98 -2.06 6.44 18.24
CA PRO A 98 -0.76 6.63 18.87
C PRO A 98 -0.07 5.31 19.20
N GLY A 99 1.25 5.26 19.03
CA GLY A 99 2.06 4.09 19.38
C GLY A 99 1.96 2.90 18.43
N THR A 100 1.30 3.06 17.28
CA THR A 100 1.17 2.00 16.27
C THR A 100 1.98 2.29 15.01
N ASP A 101 2.05 1.31 14.12
CA ASP A 101 2.90 1.33 12.92
C ASP A 101 2.17 1.82 11.66
N PHE A 102 0.95 2.34 11.81
CA PHE A 102 0.08 2.71 10.69
C PHE A 102 -0.33 4.18 10.75
N PRO A 103 0.58 5.14 10.49
CA PRO A 103 0.24 6.57 10.48
C PRO A 103 -0.71 6.95 9.34
N SER A 104 -1.31 8.15 9.40
CA SER A 104 -2.23 8.65 8.35
C SER A 104 -1.62 8.81 6.95
N HIS A 105 -0.30 8.97 6.87
CA HIS A 105 0.49 9.01 5.64
C HIS A 105 1.57 7.93 5.69
N THR A 106 2.09 7.47 4.55
CA THR A 106 3.10 6.41 4.54
C THR A 106 4.39 6.84 5.24
N ASP A 107 4.93 5.96 6.08
CA ASP A 107 6.18 6.20 6.81
C ASP A 107 7.08 4.95 6.77
N ARG A 108 8.27 5.09 6.16
CA ARG A 108 9.27 4.01 5.99
C ARG A 108 9.78 3.47 7.32
N ASN A 109 9.83 4.32 8.35
CA ASN A 109 10.37 3.98 9.67
C ASN A 109 9.34 3.27 10.55
N LYS A 110 8.06 3.31 10.19
CA LYS A 110 6.96 2.72 10.95
C LYS A 110 6.41 1.47 10.26
N THR A 111 5.98 1.60 9.02
CA THR A 111 5.23 0.53 8.36
C THR A 111 6.17 -0.37 7.55
N VAL A 112 6.20 -1.66 7.88
CA VAL A 112 6.94 -2.68 7.10
C VAL A 112 6.46 -2.68 5.65
N GLY A 113 7.40 -2.69 4.69
CA GLY A 113 7.10 -2.68 3.25
C GLY A 113 6.83 -1.30 2.66
N VAL A 114 6.73 -0.25 3.47
CA VAL A 114 6.76 1.13 2.95
C VAL A 114 8.20 1.51 2.63
N ASP A 115 8.42 1.91 1.38
CA ASP A 115 9.76 2.23 0.88
C ASP A 115 10.19 3.65 1.24
N LEU A 116 9.28 4.64 1.24
CA LEU A 116 9.62 6.03 1.55
C LEU A 116 8.51 6.71 2.36
N THR A 117 8.92 7.67 3.20
CA THR A 117 7.99 8.49 3.98
C THR A 117 7.47 9.61 3.10
N THR A 118 6.15 9.73 2.97
CA THR A 118 5.54 10.77 2.13
C THR A 118 4.36 11.42 2.84
N GLY A 119 3.85 12.51 2.29
CA GLY A 119 2.66 13.20 2.80
C GLY A 119 2.62 14.65 2.36
N SER A 120 3.75 15.34 2.47
CA SER A 120 3.98 16.60 1.76
C SER A 120 4.03 16.32 0.27
N LEU A 121 3.03 16.82 -0.46
CA LEU A 121 2.91 16.61 -1.91
C LEU A 121 4.18 17.10 -2.63
N GLY A 122 4.59 16.33 -3.64
CA GLY A 122 5.77 16.62 -4.47
C GLY A 122 7.08 15.97 -3.98
N GLN A 123 7.20 15.65 -2.69
CA GLN A 123 8.45 15.11 -2.14
C GLN A 123 8.76 13.69 -2.65
N GLY A 124 7.76 12.80 -2.67
CA GLY A 124 7.97 11.39 -3.02
C GLY A 124 8.52 11.17 -4.42
N MET A 125 8.25 12.07 -5.38
CA MET A 125 8.86 11.96 -6.72
C MET A 125 10.36 12.26 -6.68
N SER A 126 10.76 13.32 -5.97
CA SER A 126 12.17 13.69 -5.85
C SER A 126 12.98 12.61 -5.14
N GLU A 127 12.41 12.02 -4.07
CA GLU A 127 13.07 10.93 -3.35
C GLU A 127 13.18 9.66 -4.20
N ALA A 128 12.15 9.32 -4.97
CA ALA A 128 12.18 8.16 -5.88
C ALA A 128 13.24 8.27 -6.98
N VAL A 129 13.56 9.49 -7.44
CA VAL A 129 14.62 9.72 -8.45
C VAL A 129 16.02 9.51 -7.86
N GLY A 130 16.20 9.73 -6.56
CA GLY A 130 17.49 9.56 -5.88
C GLY A 130 17.71 8.17 -5.27
N ALA A 131 16.67 7.32 -5.25
CA ALA A 131 16.72 5.95 -4.74
C ALA A 131 17.29 4.98 -5.79
#